data_AF-A0A0D2LHQ5-F1
#
_entry.id   AF-A0A0D2LHQ5-F1
#
_cell.length_a   1.000
_cell.length_b   1.000
_cell.length_c   1.000
_cell.angle_alpha   90.00
_cell.angle_beta   90.00
_cell.angle_gamma   90.00
#
_symmetry.space_group_name_H-M   'P 1'
#
loop_
_entity.id
_entity.type
_entity.pdbx_description
1 polymer ?
#
loop_
_entity_poly.entity_id
_entity_poly.type
_entity_poly.pdbx_seq_one_letter_code
_entity_poly.pdbx_strand_id
1 'polypeptide(L)'
;MHSTQGFHHYPQLIADRPSCGNPVLTPFDQALCLVNSAFDLDPLRLDGAVLHQLVEAVASVLEGCPGLAADVWDDTLLLTAPLRALLHQCCALFPAFPRPLLRLLAALGSGRGGAAEAYAYLAREPVLTVLHEQGQPGIRQAGAGSDVFFCDDLPWSMAPEVLGTTLPPGSRGKAIDLPVFLSAGAAGPAASEQLLIQWEVQSDQGTGQVLLLARAAHCMRYIAEARAAGRGASGGAET
;
A
#
# COMPACT_ATOMS: atom_id res chain seq x y z
N MET A 1 7.76 -28.18 46.36
CA MET A 1 6.37 -28.68 46.50
C MET A 1 5.52 -27.52 47.00
N HIS A 2 4.47 -27.19 46.24
CA HIS A 2 3.17 -26.62 46.62
C HIS A 2 3.09 -25.44 47.61
N SER A 3 2.16 -24.50 47.52
CA SER A 3 1.13 -24.08 46.56
C SER A 3 0.32 -23.00 47.30
N THR A 4 -0.19 -22.00 46.57
CA THR A 4 -1.50 -21.32 46.79
C THR A 4 -1.91 -20.86 48.20
N GLN A 5 -2.25 -19.57 48.37
CA GLN A 5 -3.59 -18.99 48.13
C GLN A 5 -3.70 -17.60 48.79
N GLY A 6 -4.27 -16.64 48.07
CA GLY A 6 -4.54 -15.30 48.62
C GLY A 6 -5.02 -14.29 47.59
N PHE A 7 -5.91 -14.68 46.68
CA PHE A 7 -6.64 -13.75 45.81
C PHE A 7 -8.13 -13.93 46.07
N HIS A 8 -8.75 -13.02 46.82
CA HIS A 8 -10.19 -12.77 46.77
C HIS A 8 -10.48 -11.34 47.25
N HIS A 9 -10.66 -10.44 46.28
CA HIS A 9 -11.79 -9.52 46.17
C HIS A 9 -11.40 -8.34 45.27
N TYR A 10 -11.79 -8.41 44.00
CA TYR A 10 -12.12 -7.21 43.24
C TYR A 10 -13.59 -7.31 42.83
N PRO A 11 -14.41 -6.30 43.16
CA PRO A 11 -15.82 -6.28 42.81
C PRO A 11 -15.99 -6.10 41.31
N GLN A 12 -17.09 -6.66 40.81
CA GLN A 12 -17.52 -6.65 39.43
C GLN A 12 -17.56 -5.23 38.83
N LEU A 13 -16.73 -5.01 37.81
CA LEU A 13 -16.99 -4.03 36.77
C LEU A 13 -17.43 -4.80 35.52
N ILE A 14 -18.64 -5.39 35.60
CA ILE A 14 -19.45 -5.60 34.40
C ILE A 14 -20.01 -4.22 34.08
N ALA A 15 -19.15 -3.39 33.46
CA ALA A 15 -19.63 -2.23 32.75
C ALA A 15 -20.28 -2.75 31.47
N ASP A 16 -21.58 -2.51 31.39
CA ASP A 16 -22.48 -2.73 30.25
C ASP A 16 -21.75 -2.85 28.92
N ARG A 17 -21.71 -4.08 28.37
CA ARG A 17 -21.62 -4.25 26.93
C ARG A 17 -22.92 -3.67 26.36
N PRO A 18 -22.90 -2.59 25.56
CA PRO A 18 -24.01 -2.40 24.64
C PRO A 18 -24.05 -3.65 23.76
N SER A 19 -25.19 -4.32 23.81
CA SER A 19 -25.60 -5.44 22.99
C SER A 19 -25.07 -5.32 21.56
N CYS A 20 -24.58 -6.44 21.03
CA CYS A 20 -24.26 -6.67 19.63
C CYS A 20 -25.39 -6.17 18.71
N GLY A 21 -25.29 -4.92 18.27
CA GLY A 21 -25.94 -4.46 17.06
C GLY A 21 -24.94 -4.66 15.94
N ASN A 22 -25.35 -5.29 14.84
CA ASN A 22 -24.60 -5.21 13.60
C ASN A 22 -24.21 -3.74 13.38
N PRO A 23 -22.95 -3.40 13.06
CA PRO A 23 -22.63 -2.05 12.65
C PRO A 23 -23.44 -1.78 11.38
N VAL A 24 -24.53 -1.03 11.53
CA VAL A 24 -25.31 -0.58 10.38
C VAL A 24 -24.46 0.52 9.77
N LEU A 25 -23.70 0.16 8.74
CA LEU A 25 -22.99 1.12 7.91
C LEU A 25 -23.95 2.23 7.53
N THR A 26 -23.50 3.48 7.64
CA THR A 26 -24.34 4.61 7.25
C THR A 26 -24.66 4.50 5.76
N PRO A 27 -25.76 5.08 5.27
CA PRO A 27 -26.07 5.11 3.84
C PRO A 27 -24.91 5.67 2.98
N PHE A 28 -24.08 6.53 3.57
CA PHE A 28 -22.89 7.07 2.94
C PHE A 28 -21.75 6.05 2.83
N ASP A 29 -21.48 5.26 3.87
CA ASP A 29 -20.49 4.19 3.85
C ASP A 29 -20.86 3.10 2.83
N GLN A 30 -22.16 2.78 2.75
CA GLN A 30 -22.71 1.87 1.76
C GLN A 30 -22.54 2.43 0.35
N ALA A 31 -22.77 3.73 0.14
CA ALA A 31 -22.57 4.38 -1.15
C ALA A 31 -21.09 4.33 -1.59
N LEU A 32 -20.13 4.51 -0.68
CA LEU A 32 -18.70 4.40 -1.01
C LEU A 32 -18.32 2.96 -1.43
N CYS A 33 -18.82 1.96 -0.70
CA CYS A 33 -18.60 0.55 -1.04
C CYS A 33 -19.27 0.20 -2.38
N LEU A 34 -20.47 0.73 -2.64
CA LEU A 34 -21.21 0.58 -3.89
C LEU A 34 -20.52 1.27 -5.07
N VAL A 35 -19.94 2.46 -4.89
CA VAL A 35 -19.19 3.16 -5.96
C VAL A 35 -17.93 2.38 -6.32
N ASN A 36 -17.17 1.89 -5.34
CA ASN A 36 -15.99 1.06 -5.61
C ASN A 36 -16.33 -0.26 -6.31
N SER A 37 -17.49 -0.85 -6.02
CA SER A 37 -17.93 -2.10 -6.67
C SER A 37 -18.67 -1.89 -7.99
N ALA A 38 -19.33 -0.74 -8.20
CA ALA A 38 -20.10 -0.45 -9.42
C ALA A 38 -19.24 0.00 -10.59
N PHE A 39 -18.07 0.61 -10.34
CA PHE A 39 -17.26 1.24 -11.38
C PHE A 39 -15.98 0.49 -11.75
N ASP A 40 -15.74 -0.69 -11.19
CA ASP A 40 -14.53 -1.51 -11.46
C ASP A 40 -13.26 -0.63 -11.49
N LEU A 41 -13.07 0.12 -10.40
CA LEU A 41 -12.06 1.18 -10.27
C LEU A 41 -10.66 0.58 -10.12
N ASP A 42 -10.16 -0.04 -11.18
CA ASP A 42 -8.81 -0.58 -11.26
C ASP A 42 -7.77 0.57 -11.33
N PRO A 43 -6.90 0.73 -10.32
CA PRO A 43 -5.83 1.72 -10.30
C PRO A 43 -4.89 1.68 -11.52
N LEU A 44 -4.79 0.54 -12.21
CA LEU A 44 -3.99 0.41 -13.43
C LEU A 44 -4.63 1.10 -14.65
N ARG A 45 -5.95 1.29 -14.61
CA ARG A 45 -6.75 1.82 -15.73
C ARG A 45 -7.19 3.26 -15.53
N LEU A 46 -7.14 3.76 -14.29
CA LEU A 46 -7.49 5.13 -13.96
C LEU A 46 -6.36 6.11 -14.30
N ASP A 47 -6.74 7.34 -14.66
CA ASP A 47 -5.79 8.45 -14.70
C ASP A 47 -5.24 8.72 -13.29
N GLY A 48 -3.97 9.12 -13.21
CA GLY A 48 -3.28 9.30 -11.93
C GLY A 48 -3.93 10.37 -11.05
N ALA A 49 -4.48 11.43 -11.63
CA ALA A 49 -5.19 12.47 -10.88
C ALA A 49 -6.54 11.96 -10.35
N VAL A 50 -7.26 11.17 -11.16
CA VAL A 50 -8.53 10.56 -10.75
C VAL A 50 -8.32 9.56 -9.63
N LEU A 51 -7.32 8.68 -9.76
CA LEU A 51 -6.93 7.73 -8.71
C LEU A 51 -6.56 8.46 -7.42
N HIS A 52 -5.81 9.57 -7.52
CA HIS A 52 -5.45 10.36 -6.35
C HIS A 52 -6.69 10.96 -5.65
N GLN A 53 -7.62 11.56 -6.41
CA GLN A 53 -8.85 12.12 -5.86
C GLN A 53 -9.74 11.07 -5.21
N LEU A 54 -9.87 9.90 -5.85
CA LEU A 54 -10.61 8.76 -5.31
C LEU A 54 -10.02 8.33 -3.97
N VAL A 55 -8.70 8.16 -3.91
CA VAL A 55 -8.01 7.72 -2.70
C VAL A 55 -8.12 8.76 -1.59
N GLU A 56 -7.97 10.04 -1.89
CA GLU A 56 -8.16 11.10 -0.89
C GLU A 56 -9.60 11.11 -0.36
N ALA A 57 -10.60 10.97 -1.22
CA ALA A 57 -11.99 10.89 -0.79
C ALA A 57 -12.24 9.68 0.12
N VAL A 58 -11.82 8.48 -0.29
CA VAL A 58 -11.94 7.26 0.51
C VAL A 58 -11.23 7.42 1.86
N ALA A 59 -10.00 7.95 1.84
CA ALA A 59 -9.21 8.14 3.05
C ALA A 59 -9.86 9.14 4.03
N SER A 60 -10.43 10.24 3.53
CA SER A 60 -11.19 11.18 4.36
C SER A 60 -12.43 10.54 5.00
N VAL A 61 -13.13 9.64 4.31
CA VAL A 61 -14.25 8.89 4.90
C VAL A 61 -13.76 7.97 6.01
N LEU A 62 -12.70 7.19 5.76
CA LEU A 62 -12.13 6.26 6.74
C LEU A 62 -11.65 6.98 8.01
N GLU A 63 -11.06 8.18 7.87
CA GLU A 63 -10.66 9.03 9.00
C GLU A 63 -11.85 9.59 9.79
N GLY A 64 -12.94 9.92 9.10
CA GLY A 64 -14.18 10.37 9.72
C GLY A 64 -15.01 9.25 10.37
N CYS A 65 -14.77 8.00 9.96
CA CYS A 65 -15.56 6.83 10.32
C CYS A 65 -14.66 5.70 10.86
N PRO A 66 -14.14 5.81 12.10
CA PRO A 66 -13.19 4.83 12.66
C PRO A 66 -13.76 3.42 12.80
N GLY A 67 -15.08 3.27 12.92
CA GLY A 67 -15.75 1.95 12.88
C GLY A 67 -15.57 1.27 11.52
N LEU A 68 -15.84 1.99 10.43
CA LEU A 68 -15.62 1.50 9.07
C LEU A 68 -14.13 1.16 8.83
N ALA A 69 -13.21 1.98 9.33
CA ALA A 69 -11.78 1.69 9.22
C ALA A 69 -11.38 0.39 9.94
N ALA A 70 -12.00 0.07 11.08
CA ALA A 70 -11.80 -1.21 11.75
C ALA A 70 -12.42 -2.37 10.94
N ASP A 71 -13.62 -2.18 10.41
CA ASP A 71 -14.37 -3.18 9.63
C ASP A 71 -13.68 -3.54 8.29
N VAL A 72 -12.84 -2.67 7.75
CA VAL A 72 -12.04 -2.98 6.55
C VAL A 72 -11.06 -4.13 6.82
N TRP A 73 -10.51 -4.22 8.03
CA TRP A 73 -9.58 -5.28 8.42
C TRP A 73 -10.26 -6.63 8.69
N ASP A 74 -11.60 -6.66 8.80
CA ASP A 74 -12.36 -7.90 8.97
C ASP A 74 -12.74 -8.52 7.61
N ASP A 75 -12.02 -9.57 7.24
CA ASP A 75 -12.22 -10.30 5.97
C ASP A 75 -13.60 -10.98 5.88
N THR A 76 -14.30 -11.18 7.01
CA THR A 76 -15.64 -11.79 7.03
C THR A 76 -16.73 -10.83 6.60
N LEU A 77 -16.47 -9.51 6.66
CA LEU A 77 -17.41 -8.48 6.24
C LEU A 77 -17.31 -8.27 4.73
N LEU A 78 -18.24 -8.85 3.99
CA LEU A 78 -18.31 -8.72 2.53
C LEU A 78 -18.53 -7.27 2.06
N LEU A 79 -19.19 -6.46 2.89
CA LEU A 79 -19.54 -5.08 2.54
C LEU A 79 -18.29 -4.19 2.39
N THR A 80 -17.21 -4.49 3.11
CA THR A 80 -15.92 -3.79 3.02
C THR A 80 -14.95 -4.39 2.00
N ALA A 81 -15.35 -5.47 1.30
CA ALA A 81 -14.52 -6.12 0.28
C ALA A 81 -14.04 -5.17 -0.84
N PRO A 82 -14.83 -4.20 -1.34
CA PRO A 82 -14.36 -3.25 -2.34
C PRO A 82 -13.24 -2.33 -1.82
N LEU A 83 -13.26 -1.96 -0.54
CA LEU A 83 -12.22 -1.15 0.08
C LEU A 83 -10.92 -1.95 0.27
N ARG A 84 -11.03 -3.22 0.66
CA ARG A 84 -9.88 -4.14 0.67
C ARG A 84 -9.32 -4.33 -0.74
N ALA A 85 -10.17 -4.53 -1.75
CA ALA A 85 -9.73 -4.67 -3.14
C ALA A 85 -8.95 -3.43 -3.61
N LEU A 86 -9.45 -2.22 -3.34
CA LEU A 86 -8.75 -0.98 -3.64
C LEU A 86 -7.40 -0.90 -2.92
N LEU A 87 -7.33 -1.29 -1.64
CA LEU A 87 -6.09 -1.34 -0.87
C LEU A 87 -5.07 -2.30 -1.51
N HIS A 88 -5.49 -3.52 -1.88
CA HIS A 88 -4.64 -4.51 -2.57
C HIS A 88 -4.15 -4.01 -3.93
N GLN A 89 -5.01 -3.37 -4.71
CA GLN A 89 -4.61 -2.81 -6.00
C GLN A 89 -3.62 -1.64 -5.83
N CYS A 90 -3.79 -0.80 -4.81
CA CYS A 90 -2.79 0.23 -4.47
C CYS A 90 -1.47 -0.39 -3.99
N CYS A 91 -1.54 -1.50 -3.25
CA CYS A 91 -0.36 -2.26 -2.82
C CYS A 91 0.40 -2.85 -4.01
N ALA A 92 -0.32 -3.35 -5.01
CA ALA A 92 0.25 -3.88 -6.24
C ALA A 92 1.04 -2.86 -7.07
N LEU A 93 0.88 -1.55 -6.82
CA LEU A 93 1.64 -0.48 -7.47
C LEU A 93 2.80 0.07 -6.62
N PHE A 94 2.95 -0.40 -5.39
CA PHE A 94 3.99 0.07 -4.49
C PHE A 94 5.33 -0.64 -4.77
N PRO A 95 6.49 0.03 -4.74
CA PRO A 95 6.71 1.46 -4.47
C PRO A 95 6.71 2.37 -5.71
N ALA A 96 6.51 1.87 -6.93
CA ALA A 96 6.49 2.70 -8.15
C ALA A 96 5.48 3.86 -8.07
N PHE A 97 4.33 3.65 -7.42
CA PHE A 97 3.35 4.70 -7.13
C PHE A 97 2.96 4.69 -5.65
N PRO A 98 3.75 5.31 -4.76
CA PRO A 98 3.68 5.01 -3.33
C PRO A 98 2.56 5.77 -2.60
N ARG A 99 2.11 6.92 -3.14
CA ARG A 99 1.18 7.82 -2.45
C ARG A 99 -0.18 7.18 -2.13
N PRO A 100 -0.85 6.48 -3.06
CA PRO A 100 -2.16 5.88 -2.78
C PRO A 100 -2.16 4.91 -1.61
N LEU A 101 -1.23 3.94 -1.63
CA LEU A 101 -1.12 2.94 -0.56
C LEU A 101 -0.85 3.61 0.78
N LEU A 102 0.15 4.50 0.85
CA LEU A 102 0.53 5.17 2.09
C LEU A 102 -0.61 6.03 2.65
N ARG A 103 -1.40 6.68 1.79
CA ARG A 103 -2.55 7.49 2.20
C ARG A 103 -3.67 6.63 2.79
N LEU A 104 -4.00 5.51 2.15
CA LEU A 104 -5.01 4.57 2.63
C LEU A 104 -4.59 3.91 3.95
N LEU A 105 -3.34 3.44 4.05
CA LEU A 105 -2.81 2.85 5.28
C LEU A 105 -2.77 3.86 6.43
N ALA A 106 -2.47 5.12 6.17
CA ALA A 106 -2.54 6.17 7.20
C ALA A 106 -3.97 6.37 7.71
N ALA A 107 -4.97 6.40 6.80
CA ALA A 107 -6.37 6.54 7.17
C ALA A 107 -6.87 5.32 7.97
N LEU A 108 -6.62 4.11 7.49
CA LEU A 108 -6.98 2.86 8.16
C LEU A 108 -6.22 2.65 9.48
N GLY A 109 -5.00 3.17 9.57
CA GLY A 109 -4.12 3.08 10.73
C GLY A 109 -4.45 4.07 11.84
N SER A 110 -5.29 5.06 11.59
CA SER A 110 -5.61 6.15 12.53
C SER A 110 -6.47 5.70 13.74
N GLY A 111 -7.16 4.57 13.63
CA GLY A 111 -8.00 4.00 14.69
C GLY A 111 -7.23 3.20 15.75
N ARG A 112 -7.89 2.90 16.88
CA ARG A 112 -7.31 2.07 17.95
C ARG A 112 -7.03 0.65 17.43
N GLY A 113 -5.75 0.27 17.35
CA GLY A 113 -5.32 -1.03 16.83
C GLY A 113 -5.10 -1.06 15.31
N GLY A 114 -5.60 -0.07 14.57
CA GLY A 114 -5.47 -0.02 13.11
C GLY A 114 -4.02 0.06 12.63
N ALA A 115 -3.12 0.71 13.38
CA ALA A 115 -1.70 0.74 13.07
C ALA A 115 -1.04 -0.66 13.10
N ALA A 116 -1.47 -1.53 14.02
CA ALA A 116 -0.97 -2.91 14.08
C ALA A 116 -1.47 -3.74 12.90
N GLU A 117 -2.74 -3.54 12.50
CA GLU A 117 -3.32 -4.20 11.32
C GLU A 117 -2.68 -3.71 10.01
N ALA A 118 -2.45 -2.41 9.87
CA ALA A 118 -1.75 -1.83 8.72
C ALA A 118 -0.31 -2.36 8.60
N TYR A 119 0.38 -2.52 9.73
CA TYR A 119 1.68 -3.18 9.79
C TYR A 119 1.58 -4.65 9.39
N ALA A 120 0.64 -5.40 9.96
CA ALA A 120 0.42 -6.81 9.65
C ALA A 120 0.00 -7.03 8.19
N TYR A 121 -0.70 -6.08 7.58
CA TYR A 121 -1.04 -6.08 6.17
C TYR A 121 0.21 -5.99 5.28
N LEU A 122 1.06 -4.98 5.50
CA LEU A 122 2.33 -4.85 4.76
C LEU A 122 3.24 -6.06 4.96
N ALA A 123 3.18 -6.67 6.14
CA ALA A 123 3.95 -7.86 6.46
C ALA A 123 3.47 -9.13 5.72
N ARG A 124 2.17 -9.18 5.35
CA ARG A 124 1.53 -10.31 4.65
C ARG A 124 1.56 -10.20 3.12
N GLU A 125 1.68 -8.98 2.59
CA GLU A 125 1.64 -8.69 1.15
C GLU A 125 3.00 -8.19 0.64
N PRO A 126 4.03 -9.07 0.54
CA PRO A 126 5.39 -8.69 0.16
C PRO A 126 5.52 -8.50 -1.36
N VAL A 127 4.88 -7.46 -1.88
CA VAL A 127 4.88 -7.12 -3.30
C VAL A 127 5.74 -5.89 -3.55
N LEU A 128 6.61 -5.95 -4.56
CA LEU A 128 7.50 -4.85 -4.92
C LEU A 128 7.42 -4.53 -6.42
N THR A 129 6.72 -3.45 -6.76
CA THR A 129 6.54 -3.01 -8.14
C THR A 129 7.52 -1.91 -8.51
N VAL A 130 8.31 -2.15 -9.55
CA VAL A 130 9.44 -1.30 -9.95
C VAL A 130 9.42 -1.06 -11.47
N LEU A 131 9.79 0.16 -11.86
CA LEU A 131 10.01 0.55 -13.26
C LEU A 131 11.42 0.14 -13.70
N HIS A 132 11.51 -0.51 -14.85
CA HIS A 132 12.72 -0.99 -15.47
C HIS A 132 12.84 -0.48 -16.89
N GLU A 133 14.08 -0.38 -17.38
CA GLU A 133 14.34 -0.19 -18.81
C GLU A 133 14.20 -1.52 -19.56
N GLN A 134 13.69 -1.46 -20.77
CA GLN A 134 13.52 -2.62 -21.63
C GLN A 134 14.90 -3.12 -22.05
N GLY A 135 15.15 -4.42 -21.83
CA GLY A 135 16.47 -5.02 -22.07
C GLY A 135 17.48 -4.78 -20.96
N GLN A 136 17.05 -4.27 -19.79
CA GLN A 136 17.91 -4.14 -18.61
C GLN A 136 18.60 -5.50 -18.30
N PRO A 137 19.94 -5.52 -18.17
CA PRO A 137 20.67 -6.75 -17.89
C PRO A 137 20.23 -7.34 -16.55
N GLY A 138 20.15 -8.66 -16.48
CA GLY A 138 19.70 -9.40 -15.29
C GLY A 138 18.20 -9.74 -15.26
N ILE A 139 17.38 -9.18 -16.16
CA ILE A 139 15.95 -9.52 -16.29
C ILE A 139 15.75 -10.42 -17.51
N ARG A 140 15.16 -11.60 -17.32
CA ARG A 140 14.86 -12.56 -18.40
C ARG A 140 13.39 -12.94 -18.42
N GLN A 141 12.81 -13.04 -19.62
CA GLN A 141 11.45 -13.54 -19.78
C GLN A 141 11.41 -15.07 -19.60
N ALA A 142 10.42 -15.53 -18.85
CA ALA A 142 10.15 -16.92 -18.53
C ALA A 142 9.23 -17.56 -19.59
N GLY A 143 9.72 -17.72 -20.82
CA GLY A 143 8.93 -18.30 -21.91
C GLY A 143 7.92 -17.32 -22.51
N ALA A 144 6.83 -17.85 -23.07
CA ALA A 144 5.77 -17.04 -23.69
C ALA A 144 4.79 -16.54 -22.62
N GLY A 145 4.91 -15.28 -22.22
CA GLY A 145 4.02 -14.66 -21.24
C GLY A 145 4.62 -13.40 -20.60
N SER A 146 3.98 -12.94 -19.52
CA SER A 146 4.42 -11.81 -18.70
C SER A 146 5.43 -12.18 -17.61
N ASP A 147 5.69 -13.48 -17.42
CA ASP A 147 6.52 -13.96 -16.32
C ASP A 147 7.98 -13.62 -16.58
N VAL A 148 8.66 -13.10 -15.55
CA VAL A 148 10.06 -12.69 -15.62
C VAL A 148 10.84 -13.27 -14.44
N PHE A 149 12.10 -13.61 -14.71
CA PHE A 149 13.06 -14.03 -13.72
C PHE A 149 14.18 -13.03 -13.63
N PHE A 150 14.63 -12.90 -12.40
CA PHE A 150 15.77 -12.10 -12.07
C PHE A 150 17.02 -12.98 -11.91
N CYS A 151 18.05 -12.73 -12.70
CA CYS A 151 19.18 -13.66 -12.88
C CYS A 151 20.49 -13.21 -12.21
N ASP A 152 20.71 -11.90 -12.03
CA ASP A 152 21.96 -11.33 -11.50
C ASP A 152 21.65 -10.07 -10.69
N ASP A 153 22.22 -9.90 -9.49
CA ASP A 153 22.02 -8.76 -8.57
C ASP A 153 21.86 -7.40 -9.29
N LEU A 154 20.74 -6.69 -9.06
CA LEU A 154 20.32 -5.55 -9.87
C LEU A 154 20.82 -4.34 -9.11
N PRO A 155 21.73 -3.55 -9.69
CA PRO A 155 22.05 -2.27 -9.10
C PRO A 155 20.79 -1.41 -9.08
N TRP A 156 20.48 -0.96 -7.87
CA TRP A 156 19.22 -0.36 -7.44
C TRP A 156 19.10 1.10 -7.92
N SER A 157 19.20 1.36 -9.23
CA SER A 157 19.37 2.73 -9.74
C SER A 157 18.08 3.56 -9.77
N MET A 158 16.90 3.00 -9.50
CA MET A 158 15.63 3.73 -9.64
C MET A 158 14.63 3.61 -8.49
N ALA A 159 14.87 2.77 -7.49
CA ALA A 159 14.09 2.83 -6.26
C ALA A 159 14.93 3.54 -5.19
N PRO A 160 14.34 4.41 -4.36
CA PRO A 160 15.09 5.29 -3.48
C PRO A 160 16.20 4.57 -2.70
N GLU A 161 17.42 5.10 -2.61
CA GLU A 161 18.52 4.38 -1.94
C GLU A 161 18.14 4.00 -0.49
N VAL A 162 17.83 2.73 -0.28
CA VAL A 162 17.67 2.14 1.05
C VAL A 162 18.79 1.11 1.14
N LEU A 163 19.83 1.44 1.90
CA LEU A 163 21.00 0.58 2.11
C LEU A 163 20.56 -0.80 2.64
N GLY A 164 21.12 -1.87 2.09
CA GLY A 164 20.93 -3.25 2.60
C GLY A 164 19.65 -3.95 2.16
N THR A 165 19.02 -3.51 1.07
CA THR A 165 17.70 -4.01 0.67
C THR A 165 17.66 -4.73 -0.68
N THR A 166 18.73 -5.37 -1.17
CA THR A 166 18.80 -6.00 -2.52
C THR A 166 17.79 -7.14 -2.73
N LEU A 167 17.19 -7.21 -3.93
CA LEU A 167 16.35 -8.34 -4.34
C LEU A 167 17.30 -9.48 -4.74
N PRO A 168 17.16 -10.68 -4.16
CA PRO A 168 18.12 -11.76 -4.41
C PRO A 168 17.95 -12.35 -5.81
N PRO A 169 19.03 -12.87 -6.43
CA PRO A 169 18.94 -13.60 -7.69
C PRO A 169 17.99 -14.80 -7.56
N GLY A 170 17.25 -15.09 -8.63
CA GLY A 170 16.20 -16.11 -8.65
C GLY A 170 14.82 -15.58 -8.25
N SER A 171 14.70 -14.32 -7.87
CA SER A 171 13.41 -13.69 -7.60
C SER A 171 12.50 -13.71 -8.83
N ARG A 172 11.22 -13.98 -8.58
CA ARG A 172 10.20 -14.07 -9.61
C ARG A 172 9.45 -12.76 -9.68
N GLY A 173 9.05 -12.39 -10.89
CA GLY A 173 8.19 -11.24 -11.07
C GLY A 173 7.26 -11.43 -12.24
N LYS A 174 6.33 -10.50 -12.35
CA LYS A 174 5.37 -10.41 -13.44
C LYS A 174 5.44 -9.03 -14.05
N ALA A 175 5.65 -8.97 -15.36
CA ALA A 175 5.46 -7.75 -16.12
C ALA A 175 3.97 -7.40 -16.12
N ILE A 176 3.66 -6.17 -15.71
CA ILE A 176 2.29 -5.63 -15.70
C ILE A 176 2.22 -4.43 -16.65
N ASP A 177 1.00 -4.12 -17.10
CA ASP A 177 0.78 -2.99 -17.99
C ASP A 177 1.23 -1.70 -17.30
N LEU A 178 2.01 -0.89 -18.03
CA LEU A 178 2.50 0.39 -17.53
C LEU A 178 1.36 1.42 -17.56
N PRO A 179 0.87 1.91 -16.40
CA PRO A 179 -0.16 2.94 -16.38
C PRO A 179 0.37 4.24 -17.00
N VAL A 180 -0.48 4.92 -17.76
CA VAL A 180 -0.10 6.13 -18.53
C VAL A 180 0.49 7.22 -17.62
N PHE A 181 -0.02 7.38 -16.41
CA PHE A 181 0.47 8.37 -15.45
C PHE A 181 1.88 8.08 -14.92
N LEU A 182 2.37 6.83 -15.00
CA LEU A 182 3.76 6.49 -14.69
C LEU A 182 4.68 6.74 -15.88
N SER A 183 4.16 6.65 -17.11
CA SER A 183 4.90 6.96 -18.35
C SER A 183 5.08 8.47 -18.59
N ALA A 184 4.16 9.31 -18.08
CA ALA A 184 4.07 10.74 -18.41
C ALA A 184 5.26 11.60 -17.91
N GLY A 185 6.08 11.09 -16.98
CA GLY A 185 7.32 11.74 -16.56
C GLY A 185 8.47 11.60 -17.58
N ALA A 186 8.36 10.64 -18.51
CA ALA A 186 9.32 10.41 -19.59
C ALA A 186 8.84 11.12 -20.86
N ALA A 187 8.84 12.46 -20.88
CA ALA A 187 8.63 13.21 -22.12
C ALA A 187 9.85 13.06 -23.04
N GLY A 188 9.97 11.90 -23.70
CA GLY A 188 11.05 11.57 -24.61
C GLY A 188 10.89 10.16 -25.20
N PRO A 189 11.68 9.79 -26.22
CA PRO A 189 11.64 8.48 -26.87
C PRO A 189 11.88 7.28 -25.92
N ALA A 190 12.32 7.53 -24.68
CA ALA A 190 12.52 6.53 -23.64
C ALA A 190 11.23 5.99 -23.00
N ALA A 191 10.07 6.66 -23.15
CA ALA A 191 8.80 6.18 -22.57
C ALA A 191 8.33 4.86 -23.18
N SER A 192 8.66 4.59 -24.45
CA SER A 192 8.35 3.34 -25.14
C SER A 192 9.23 2.16 -24.74
N GLU A 193 10.24 2.39 -23.91
CA GLU A 193 11.24 1.39 -23.51
C GLU A 193 11.15 1.08 -22.01
N GLN A 194 10.01 1.34 -21.36
CA GLN A 194 9.84 1.08 -19.93
C GLN A 194 8.96 -0.14 -19.67
N LEU A 195 9.35 -0.95 -18.68
CA LEU A 195 8.63 -2.11 -18.20
C LEU A 195 8.29 -1.92 -16.72
N LEU A 196 7.03 -2.12 -16.36
CA LEU A 196 6.62 -2.18 -14.97
C LEU A 196 6.61 -3.64 -14.54
N ILE A 197 7.42 -4.00 -13.54
CA ILE A 197 7.53 -5.37 -13.05
C ILE A 197 7.14 -5.41 -11.59
N GLN A 198 6.20 -6.29 -11.28
CA GLN A 198 5.83 -6.65 -9.92
C GLN A 198 6.67 -7.85 -9.48
N TRP A 199 7.57 -7.64 -8.53
CA TRP A 199 8.42 -8.68 -7.95
C TRP A 199 7.75 -9.32 -6.74
N GLU A 200 7.80 -10.64 -6.69
CA GLU A 200 7.49 -11.43 -5.51
C GLU A 200 8.67 -11.33 -4.54
N VAL A 201 8.48 -10.66 -3.42
CA VAL A 201 9.52 -10.58 -2.39
C VAL A 201 9.35 -11.78 -1.48
N GLN A 202 10.30 -12.72 -1.53
CA GLN A 202 10.28 -13.84 -0.59
C GLN A 202 10.42 -13.33 0.84
N SER A 203 9.46 -13.69 1.69
CA SER A 203 9.42 -13.27 3.09
C SER A 203 10.27 -14.16 4.00
N ASP A 204 11.11 -15.02 3.43
CA ASP A 204 11.93 -15.97 4.16
C ASP A 204 12.74 -15.21 5.22
N GLN A 205 12.52 -15.56 6.49
CA GLN A 205 13.13 -14.92 7.67
C GLN A 205 12.73 -13.45 7.93
N GLY A 206 11.60 -12.97 7.39
CA GLY A 206 11.09 -11.61 7.65
C GLY A 206 11.77 -10.50 6.83
N THR A 207 12.73 -10.86 5.97
CA THR A 207 13.49 -9.94 5.12
C THR A 207 12.59 -9.09 4.23
N GLY A 208 11.55 -9.69 3.65
CA GLY A 208 10.58 -8.97 2.81
C GLY A 208 9.76 -7.92 3.55
N GLN A 209 9.47 -8.14 4.83
CA GLN A 209 8.73 -7.18 5.66
C GLN A 209 9.60 -5.97 6.00
N VAL A 210 10.85 -6.22 6.40
CA VAL A 210 11.84 -5.17 6.66
C VAL A 210 12.09 -4.35 5.39
N LEU A 211 12.18 -5.01 4.23
CA LEU A 211 12.29 -4.36 2.93
C LEU A 211 11.12 -3.39 2.70
N LEU A 212 9.87 -3.86 2.80
CA LEU A 212 8.69 -3.02 2.56
C LEU A 212 8.58 -1.85 3.53
N LEU A 213 8.88 -2.07 4.81
CA LEU A 213 8.85 -1.01 5.82
C LEU A 213 9.93 0.04 5.59
N ALA A 214 11.16 -0.39 5.27
CA ALA A 214 12.25 0.53 4.96
C ALA A 214 11.92 1.35 3.70
N ARG A 215 11.23 0.74 2.73
CA ARG A 215 10.73 1.42 1.53
C ARG A 215 9.62 2.41 1.86
N ALA A 216 8.64 2.02 2.66
CA ALA A 216 7.57 2.91 3.09
C ALA A 216 8.15 4.13 3.83
N ALA A 217 9.09 3.90 4.76
CA ALA A 217 9.80 4.96 5.48
C ALA A 217 10.54 5.90 4.53
N HIS A 218 11.26 5.37 3.54
CA HIS A 218 11.94 6.20 2.56
C HIS A 218 10.94 7.02 1.72
N CYS A 219 9.91 6.38 1.16
CA CYS A 219 8.89 7.05 0.36
C CYS A 219 8.23 8.19 1.15
N MET A 220 7.90 7.96 2.43
CA MET A 220 7.38 9.00 3.31
C MET A 220 8.34 10.18 3.47
N ARG A 221 9.65 9.90 3.68
CA ARG A 221 10.68 10.94 3.77
C ARG A 221 10.79 11.76 2.47
N TYR A 222 10.92 11.08 1.33
CA TYR A 222 11.01 11.74 0.02
C TYR A 222 9.79 12.61 -0.29
N ILE A 223 8.58 12.11 0.00
CA ILE A 223 7.33 12.87 -0.17
C ILE A 223 7.33 14.10 0.75
N ALA A 224 7.81 13.98 2.00
CA ALA A 224 7.91 15.10 2.93
C ALA A 224 8.90 16.17 2.44
N GLU A 225 10.07 15.75 1.95
CA GLU A 225 11.10 16.63 1.38
C GLU A 225 10.58 17.36 0.12
N ALA A 226 9.94 16.65 -0.80
CA ALA A 226 9.35 17.25 -2.00
C ALA A 226 8.27 18.29 -1.65
N ARG A 227 7.44 18.02 -0.63
CA ARG A 227 6.45 18.98 -0.11
C ARG A 227 7.11 20.20 0.56
N ALA A 228 8.27 20.04 1.19
CA ALA A 228 9.01 21.15 1.78
C ALA A 228 9.66 22.02 0.69
N ALA A 229 10.27 21.41 -0.32
CA ALA A 229 10.87 22.11 -1.45
C ALA A 229 9.82 22.90 -2.27
N GLY A 230 8.65 22.32 -2.53
CA GLY A 230 7.55 22.99 -3.23
C GLY A 230 6.98 24.20 -2.47
N ARG A 231 7.03 24.19 -1.13
CA ARG A 231 6.62 25.33 -0.28
C ARG A 231 7.69 26.43 -0.21
N GLY A 232 8.96 26.07 -0.36
CA GLY A 232 10.07 27.04 -0.46
C GLY A 232 10.07 27.81 -1.78
N ALA A 233 9.66 27.19 -2.89
CA ALA A 233 9.57 27.85 -4.19
C ALA A 233 8.42 28.88 -4.28
N SER A 234 7.34 28.70 -3.51
CA SER A 234 6.20 29.63 -3.46
C SER A 234 6.38 30.81 -2.51
N GLY A 235 7.44 30.83 -1.69
CA GLY A 235 7.71 31.89 -0.71
C GLY A 235 8.84 32.85 -1.10
N GLY A 236 9.41 32.72 -2.30
CA GLY A 236 10.58 33.48 -2.76
C GLY A 236 10.30 34.60 -3.76
N ALA A 237 9.05 35.03 -3.90
CA ALA A 237 8.64 36.09 -4.82
C ALA A 237 7.98 37.26 -4.07
N GLU A 238 8.66 37.81 -3.07
CA GLU A 238 8.42 39.18 -2.60
C GLU A 238 9.78 39.85 -2.37
N THR A 239 10.20 40.64 -3.36
CA THR A 239 11.14 41.75 -3.22
C THR A 239 10.54 42.95 -3.93
#